data_AF-A0A2N0W5Y1-F1
#
_entry.id   AF-A0A2N0W5Y1-F1
#
_cell.length_a   1.000
_cell.length_b   1.000
_cell.length_c   1.000
_cell.angle_alpha   90.00
_cell.angle_beta   90.00
_cell.angle_gamma   90.00
#
_symmetry.space_group_name_H-M   'P 1'
#
loop_
_entity.id
_entity.type
_entity.pdbx_description
1 polymer ?
#
loop_
_entity_poly.entity_id
_entity_poly.type
_entity_poly.pdbx_seq_one_letter_code
_entity_poly.pdbx_strand_id
1 'polypeptide(L)'
;MKKLFILFVCCFGFLSGCANKSLPIQQQSKPGSQACLKEFTALGKLDPAAYLMYSKQFAELNKSYATFKSEGDNLNKDAKEVLGLELDAKLQLVCARVKNAAFHSMQNRSIALNNL
;
A
#
# COMPACT_ATOMS: atom_id res chain seq x y z
N MET A 1 36.93 -4.40 55.00
CA MET A 1 36.02 -3.38 55.56
C MET A 1 35.73 -2.33 54.51
N LYS A 2 34.43 -2.01 54.32
CA LYS A 2 33.87 -0.80 53.66
C LYS A 2 34.06 -0.72 52.13
N LYS A 3 33.00 -0.98 51.35
CA LYS A 3 31.97 -0.03 50.85
C LYS A 3 32.35 0.41 49.42
N LEU A 4 31.49 0.61 48.41
CA LEU A 4 30.03 0.66 48.31
C LEU A 4 29.67 0.95 46.83
N PHE A 5 28.65 0.25 46.34
CA PHE A 5 27.64 0.64 45.33
C PHE A 5 27.97 0.96 43.87
N ILE A 6 27.31 0.15 43.03
CA ILE A 6 26.30 0.53 42.03
C ILE A 6 26.68 1.64 41.05
N LEU A 7 26.97 1.21 39.82
CA LEU A 7 26.52 1.91 38.62
C LEU A 7 25.75 0.91 37.75
N PHE A 8 24.47 0.79 38.12
CA PHE A 8 23.37 0.51 37.21
C PHE A 8 23.43 1.58 36.11
N VAL A 9 23.39 1.22 34.82
CA VAL A 9 22.78 2.00 33.72
C VAL A 9 23.08 1.33 32.36
N CYS A 10 21.98 0.97 31.70
CA CYS A 10 21.78 0.89 30.25
C CYS A 10 22.60 -0.11 29.43
N CYS A 11 22.03 -1.31 29.25
CA CYS A 11 22.07 -1.99 27.95
C CYS A 11 20.65 -2.46 27.57
N PHE A 12 19.73 -1.52 27.39
CA PHE A 12 18.49 -1.74 26.62
C PHE A 12 18.85 -1.68 25.14
N GLY A 13 19.49 -2.76 24.65
CA GLY A 13 19.81 -2.97 23.25
C GLY A 13 18.81 -3.91 22.60
N PHE A 14 17.57 -3.47 22.41
CA PHE A 14 16.67 -4.05 21.41
C PHE A 14 15.96 -2.92 20.68
N LEU A 15 16.70 -2.31 19.75
CA LEU A 15 16.13 -1.65 18.59
C LEU A 15 15.52 -2.73 17.68
N SER A 16 14.35 -3.26 18.04
CA SER A 16 13.44 -3.85 17.05
C SER A 16 12.78 -2.70 16.29
N GLY A 17 13.56 -2.04 15.44
CA GLY A 17 13.01 -1.21 14.39
C GLY A 17 12.25 -2.14 13.44
N CYS A 18 10.93 -2.25 13.61
CA CYS A 18 10.07 -2.74 12.54
C CYS A 18 10.31 -1.83 11.33
N ALA A 19 11.03 -2.37 10.35
CA ALA A 19 11.25 -1.73 9.06
C ALA A 19 9.93 -1.16 8.54
N ASN A 20 9.99 0.10 8.14
CA ASN A 20 8.90 0.92 7.65
C ASN A 20 7.85 0.12 6.88
N LYS A 21 6.64 0.03 7.42
CA LYS A 21 5.46 -0.26 6.61
C LYS A 21 5.27 0.92 5.66
N SER A 22 5.86 0.87 4.47
CA SER A 22 5.49 1.79 3.40
C SER A 22 4.15 1.35 2.81
N LEU A 23 3.04 1.78 3.41
CA LEU A 23 1.70 1.86 2.82
C LEU A 23 1.01 3.07 3.46
N PRO A 24 0.26 3.93 2.74
CA PRO A 24 -0.35 3.76 1.43
C PRO A 24 0.27 4.68 0.36
N ILE A 25 -0.21 4.53 -0.88
CA ILE A 25 -0.05 5.51 -1.96
C ILE A 25 -0.09 6.93 -1.39
N GLN A 26 0.96 7.71 -1.64
CA GLN A 26 0.96 9.12 -1.25
C GLN A 26 -0.33 9.73 -1.77
N GLN A 27 -1.13 10.24 -0.83
CA GLN A 27 -2.46 10.78 -0.97
C GLN A 27 -2.65 11.60 -2.25
N GLN A 28 -2.93 10.93 -3.37
CA GLN A 28 -3.43 11.59 -4.56
C GLN A 28 -4.93 11.69 -4.33
N SER A 29 -5.32 12.89 -3.92
CA SER A 29 -6.63 13.30 -3.40
C SER A 29 -7.75 13.26 -4.46
N LYS A 30 -7.86 12.16 -5.21
CA LYS A 30 -9.04 11.86 -6.02
C LYS A 30 -9.97 10.95 -5.21
N PRO A 31 -11.28 11.27 -5.08
CA PRO A 31 -12.24 10.49 -4.29
C PRO A 31 -12.23 8.96 -4.55
N GLY A 32 -11.90 8.53 -5.78
CA GLY A 32 -11.78 7.11 -6.13
C GLY A 32 -10.59 6.37 -5.49
N SER A 33 -9.51 7.07 -5.13
CA SER A 33 -8.34 6.42 -4.51
C SER A 33 -8.61 5.98 -3.07
N GLN A 34 -9.46 6.71 -2.33
CA GLN A 34 -9.81 6.35 -0.96
C GLN A 34 -10.71 5.10 -0.87
N ALA A 35 -11.70 4.98 -1.78
CA ALA A 35 -12.54 3.79 -1.85
C ALA A 35 -11.71 2.55 -2.18
N CYS A 36 -10.82 2.67 -3.17
CA CYS A 36 -9.87 1.64 -3.55
C CYS A 36 -8.97 1.19 -2.39
N LEU A 37 -8.44 2.11 -1.58
CA LEU A 37 -7.63 1.76 -0.41
C LEU A 37 -8.42 1.02 0.66
N LYS A 38 -9.70 1.36 0.86
CA LYS A 38 -10.58 0.63 1.78
C LYS A 38 -10.81 -0.80 1.29
N GLU A 39 -11.13 -0.98 0.01
CA GLU A 39 -11.31 -2.29 -0.62
C GLU A 39 -10.02 -3.12 -0.57
N PHE A 40 -8.87 -2.51 -0.85
CA PHE A 40 -7.56 -3.16 -0.73
C PHE A 40 -7.28 -3.62 0.70
N THR A 41 -7.59 -2.78 1.69
CA THR A 41 -7.44 -3.13 3.11
C THR A 41 -8.35 -4.28 3.50
N ALA A 42 -9.60 -4.28 3.02
CA ALA A 42 -10.54 -5.37 3.23
C ALA A 42 -10.03 -6.68 2.62
N LEU A 43 -9.40 -6.61 1.44
CA LEU A 43 -8.79 -7.74 0.76
C LEU A 43 -7.78 -8.47 1.64
N GLY A 44 -7.01 -7.75 2.47
CA GLY A 44 -6.06 -8.37 3.40
C GLY A 44 -6.69 -9.37 4.39
N LYS A 45 -7.99 -9.23 4.69
CA LYS A 45 -8.74 -10.18 5.51
C LYS A 45 -9.54 -11.18 4.69
N LEU A 46 -9.93 -10.81 3.48
CA LEU A 46 -10.79 -11.62 2.60
C LEU A 46 -10.00 -12.65 1.80
N ASP A 47 -8.87 -12.22 1.23
CA ASP A 47 -7.97 -12.98 0.37
C ASP A 47 -6.52 -12.44 0.51
N PRO A 48 -5.72 -13.02 1.43
CA PRO A 48 -4.34 -12.60 1.67
C PRO A 48 -3.42 -12.78 0.45
N ALA A 49 -3.70 -13.74 -0.43
CA ALA A 49 -2.90 -13.98 -1.62
C ALA A 49 -3.10 -12.88 -2.65
N ALA A 50 -4.37 -12.52 -2.92
CA ALA A 50 -4.69 -11.38 -3.77
C ALA A 50 -4.16 -10.06 -3.17
N TYR A 51 -4.24 -9.90 -1.84
CA TYR A 51 -3.65 -8.74 -1.17
C TYR A 51 -2.15 -8.60 -1.45
N LEU A 52 -1.38 -9.69 -1.35
CA LEU A 52 0.06 -9.68 -1.64
C LEU A 52 0.37 -9.41 -3.12
N MET A 53 -0.49 -9.87 -4.03
CA MET A 53 -0.36 -9.55 -5.45
C MET A 53 -0.55 -8.06 -5.71
N TYR A 54 -1.65 -7.48 -5.22
CA TYR A 54 -1.96 -6.06 -5.46
C TYR A 54 -1.03 -5.11 -4.68
N SER A 55 -0.48 -5.53 -3.54
CA SER A 55 0.53 -4.73 -2.82
C SER A 55 1.77 -4.47 -3.67
N LYS A 56 2.22 -5.47 -4.45
CA LYS A 56 3.33 -5.31 -5.40
C LYS A 56 2.98 -4.35 -6.54
N GLN A 57 1.77 -4.45 -7.09
CA GLN A 57 1.30 -3.54 -8.14
C GLN A 57 1.22 -2.09 -7.65
N PHE A 58 0.72 -1.87 -6.43
CA PHE A 58 0.71 -0.55 -5.82
C PHE A 58 2.11 -0.01 -5.51
N ALA A 59 3.04 -0.88 -5.09
CA ALA A 59 4.43 -0.47 -4.87
C ALA A 59 5.11 -0.01 -6.18
N GLU A 60 4.88 -0.73 -7.29
CA GLU A 60 5.39 -0.35 -8.60
C GLU A 60 4.78 0.95 -9.13
N LEU A 61 3.45 1.11 -8.96
CA LEU A 61 2.78 2.38 -9.29
C LEU A 61 3.33 3.54 -8.47
N ASN A 62 3.54 3.35 -7.16
CA ASN A 62 4.13 4.37 -6.30
C ASN A 62 5.53 4.77 -6.75
N LYS A 63 6.36 3.80 -7.15
CA LYS A 63 7.69 4.09 -7.71
C LYS A 63 7.58 4.90 -9.01
N SER A 64 6.62 4.57 -9.86
CA SER A 64 6.38 5.28 -11.12
C SER A 64 5.93 6.72 -10.88
N TYR A 65 4.99 6.94 -9.94
CA TYR A 65 4.58 8.29 -9.52
C TYR A 65 5.72 9.08 -8.87
N ALA A 66 6.57 8.43 -8.06
CA ALA A 66 7.73 9.09 -7.45
C ALA A 66 8.70 9.57 -8.54
N THR A 67 8.97 8.73 -9.54
CA THR A 67 9.83 9.07 -10.69
C THR A 67 9.21 10.20 -11.51
N PHE A 68 7.92 10.12 -11.82
CA PHE A 68 7.19 11.19 -12.52
C PHE A 68 7.23 12.51 -11.75
N LYS A 69 7.17 12.47 -10.42
CA LYS A 69 7.28 13.67 -9.58
C LYS A 69 8.69 14.26 -9.56
N SER A 70 9.73 13.43 -9.53
CA SER A 70 11.12 13.90 -9.45
C SER A 70 11.69 14.34 -10.80
N GLU A 71 11.29 13.68 -11.88
CA GLU A 71 11.89 13.86 -13.21
C GLU A 71 10.92 14.44 -14.24
N GLY A 72 9.63 14.52 -13.93
CA GLY A 72 8.60 14.96 -14.88
C GLY A 72 8.76 16.39 -15.37
N ASP A 73 9.47 17.24 -14.64
CA ASP A 73 9.79 18.62 -15.08
C ASP A 73 10.87 18.66 -16.17
N ASN A 74 11.65 17.58 -16.35
CA ASN A 74 12.61 17.45 -17.45
C ASN A 74 11.94 17.03 -18.76
N LEU A 75 10.65 16.70 -18.73
CA LEU A 75 9.88 16.32 -19.90
C LEU A 75 9.24 17.55 -20.53
N ASN A 76 9.02 17.50 -21.85
CA ASN A 76 8.17 18.50 -22.48
C ASN A 76 6.74 18.40 -21.94
N LYS A 77 5.98 19.48 -22.09
CA LYS A 77 4.62 19.62 -21.52
C LYS A 77 3.70 18.46 -21.93
N ASP A 78 3.69 18.12 -23.22
CA ASP A 78 2.77 17.12 -23.75
C ASP A 78 3.11 15.71 -23.24
N ALA A 79 4.40 15.36 -23.20
CA ALA A 79 4.86 14.10 -22.63
C ALA A 79 4.55 13.99 -21.14
N LYS A 80 4.74 15.08 -20.38
CA LYS A 80 4.40 15.13 -18.96
C LYS A 80 2.89 14.91 -18.74
N GLU A 81 2.06 15.53 -19.55
CA GLU A 81 0.60 15.37 -19.48
C GLU A 81 0.17 13.94 -19.79
N VAL A 82 0.64 13.38 -20.91
CA VAL A 82 0.30 12.01 -21.34
C VAL A 82 0.75 10.99 -20.28
N LEU A 83 1.96 11.12 -19.74
CA LEU A 83 2.44 10.23 -18.68
C LEU A 83 1.62 10.35 -17.39
N GLY A 84 1.20 11.57 -17.02
CA GLY A 84 0.30 11.77 -15.89
C GLY A 84 -1.04 11.06 -16.08
N LEU A 85 -1.63 11.16 -17.27
CA LEU A 85 -2.87 10.47 -17.64
C LEU A 85 -2.71 8.95 -17.61
N GLU A 86 -1.60 8.44 -18.14
CA GLU A 86 -1.29 7.00 -18.15
C GLU A 86 -1.14 6.44 -16.73
N LEU A 87 -0.43 7.14 -15.84
CA LEU A 87 -0.30 6.72 -14.45
C LEU A 87 -1.65 6.68 -13.74
N ASP A 88 -2.48 7.70 -13.94
CA ASP A 88 -3.83 7.76 -13.39
C ASP A 88 -4.72 6.63 -13.94
N ALA A 89 -4.63 6.32 -15.23
CA ALA A 89 -5.36 5.22 -15.85
C ALA A 89 -4.94 3.87 -15.25
N LYS A 90 -3.63 3.64 -15.07
CA LYS A 90 -3.12 2.41 -14.43
C LYS A 90 -3.60 2.28 -12.99
N LEU A 91 -3.60 3.37 -12.22
CA LEU A 91 -4.14 3.36 -10.86
C LEU A 91 -5.62 2.96 -10.85
N GLN A 92 -6.44 3.54 -11.74
CA GLN A 92 -7.86 3.19 -11.85
C GLN A 92 -8.06 1.71 -12.19
N LEU A 93 -7.26 1.16 -13.11
CA LEU A 93 -7.33 -0.26 -13.47
C LEU A 93 -6.98 -1.18 -12.30
N VAL A 94 -5.91 -0.87 -11.54
CA VAL A 94 -5.56 -1.65 -10.34
C VAL A 94 -6.69 -1.57 -9.31
N CYS A 95 -7.25 -0.39 -9.09
CA CYS A 95 -8.36 -0.19 -8.18
C CYS A 95 -9.63 -0.98 -8.58
N ALA A 96 -9.99 -0.98 -9.86
CA ALA A 96 -11.11 -1.78 -10.36
C ALA A 96 -10.90 -3.29 -10.15
N ARG A 97 -9.66 -3.77 -10.32
CA ARG A 97 -9.31 -5.19 -10.09
C ARG A 97 -9.38 -5.55 -8.60
N VAL A 98 -8.88 -4.68 -7.72
CA VAL A 98 -9.00 -4.83 -6.26
C VAL A 98 -10.46 -4.91 -5.84
N LYS A 99 -11.29 -3.98 -6.34
CA LYS A 99 -12.73 -3.98 -6.09
C LYS A 99 -13.37 -5.31 -6.47
N ASN A 100 -13.08 -5.79 -7.68
CA ASN A 100 -13.62 -7.04 -8.18
C ASN A 100 -13.17 -8.23 -7.34
N ALA A 101 -11.89 -8.29 -6.95
CA ALA A 101 -11.35 -9.34 -6.10
C ALA A 101 -12.01 -9.36 -4.71
N ALA A 102 -12.23 -8.18 -4.11
CA ALA A 102 -12.93 -8.06 -2.84
C ALA A 102 -14.37 -8.57 -2.95
N PHE A 103 -15.09 -8.15 -4.00
CA PHE A 103 -16.45 -8.61 -4.27
C PHE A 103 -16.54 -10.13 -4.44
N HIS A 104 -15.68 -10.73 -5.28
CA HIS A 104 -15.65 -12.18 -5.45
C HIS A 104 -15.34 -12.93 -4.15
N SER A 105 -14.40 -12.42 -3.34
CA SER A 105 -14.07 -13.03 -2.07
C SER A 105 -15.25 -13.00 -1.09
N MET A 106 -16.00 -11.89 -1.05
CA MET A 106 -17.20 -11.77 -0.24
C MET A 106 -18.33 -12.69 -0.75
N GLN A 107 -18.52 -12.77 -2.06
CA GLN A 107 -19.51 -13.66 -2.69
C GLN A 107 -19.22 -15.13 -2.35
N ASN A 108 -17.97 -15.59 -2.51
CA ASN A 108 -17.57 -16.95 -2.21
C ASN A 108 -17.82 -17.31 -0.73
N ARG A 109 -17.51 -16.38 0.18
CA ARG A 109 -17.81 -16.56 1.61
C ARG A 109 -19.30 -16.63 1.88
N SER A 110 -20.11 -15.77 1.25
CA SER A 110 -21.56 -15.79 1.39
C SER A 110 -22.16 -17.12 0.92
N ILE A 111 -21.69 -17.65 -0.20
CA ILE A 111 -22.13 -18.96 -0.72
C ILE A 111 -21.72 -20.08 0.23
N ALA A 112 -20.49 -20.07 0.72
CA ALA A 112 -20.01 -21.06 1.69
C ALA A 112 -20.85 -21.05 2.97
N LEU A 113 -21.25 -19.87 3.48
CA LEU A 113 -22.11 -19.75 4.65
C LEU A 113 -23.54 -20.24 4.40
N ASN A 114 -24.09 -20.03 3.21
CA ASN A 114 -25.43 -20.50 2.85
C ASN A 114 -25.51 -22.03 2.65
N ASN A 115 -24.37 -22.66 2.38
CA ASN A 115 -24.27 -24.11 2.16
C ASN A 115 -23.92 -24.89 3.44
N LEU A 116 -23.85 -24.22 4.60
CA LEU A 116 -23.72 -24.81 5.93
C LEU A 116 -25.10 -25.03 6.55
#